data_AF-A0A2V5TJF1-F1
#
_entry.id   AF-A0A2V5TJF1-F1
#
_cell.length_a   1.000
_cell.length_b   1.000
_cell.length_c   1.000
_cell.angle_alpha   90.00
_cell.angle_beta   90.00
_cell.angle_gamma   90.00
#
_symmetry.space_group_name_H-M   'P 1'
#
loop_
_entity.id
_entity.type
_entity.pdbx_description
1 polymer ?
#
loop_
_entity_poly.entity_id
_entity_poly.type
_entity_poly.pdbx_seq_one_letter_code
_entity_poly.pdbx_strand_id
1 'polypeptide(L)' 'MPWWTSPSDIAIGLYKREQVSLGRAAEISGLSSPEFLNELGRRRIPINYEAKDLRVDLDTLNGLS' A
#
# COMPACT_ATOMS: atom_id res chain seq x y z
N MET A 1 24.32 -9.62 9.28
CA MET A 1 23.13 -9.02 8.64
C MET A 1 22.15 -8.66 9.74
N PRO A 2 21.73 -7.40 9.87
CA PRO A 2 20.70 -7.05 10.85
C PRO A 2 19.37 -7.71 10.52
N TRP A 3 18.55 -7.98 11.54
CA TRP A 3 17.27 -8.69 11.43
C TRP A 3 16.12 -7.85 10.82
N TRP A 4 16.41 -6.69 10.24
CA TRP A 4 15.43 -5.71 9.72
C TRP A 4 15.57 -5.38 8.23
N THR A 5 16.20 -6.27 7.46
CA THR A 5 16.34 -6.12 6.00
C THR A 5 15.53 -7.19 5.26
N SER A 6 14.25 -7.36 5.65
CA SER A 6 13.35 -8.19 4.84
C SER A 6 12.88 -7.41 3.60
N PRO A 7 12.57 -8.11 2.49
CA PRO A 7 11.93 -7.48 1.33
C PRO A 7 10.66 -6.69 1.70
N SER A 8 9.91 -7.16 2.70
CA SER A 8 8.74 -6.46 3.24
C SER A 8 9.10 -5.11 3.89
N ASP A 9 10.20 -5.01 4.64
CA ASP A 9 10.62 -3.75 5.27
C ASP A 9 10.98 -2.69 4.23
N ILE A 10 11.66 -3.12 3.15
CA ILE A 10 12.01 -2.25 2.02
C ILE A 10 10.74 -1.80 1.29
N ALA A 11 9.86 -2.74 0.94
CA ALA A 11 8.61 -2.47 0.26
C ALA A 11 7.72 -1.48 1.04
N ILE A 12 7.60 -1.68 2.36
CA ILE A 12 6.87 -0.76 3.25
C ILE A 12 7.50 0.64 3.23
N GLY A 13 8.82 0.75 3.30
CA GLY A 13 9.52 2.03 3.25
C GLY A 13 9.29 2.77 1.93
N LEU A 14 9.28 2.06 0.81
CA LEU A 14 8.99 2.62 -0.51
C LEU A 14 7.52 3.06 -0.64
N TYR A 15 6.59 2.22 -0.17
CA TYR A 15 5.15 2.53 -0.16
C TYR A 15 4.84 3.77 0.68
N LYS A 16 5.35 3.84 1.91
CA LYS A 16 5.13 4.98 2.83
C LYS A 16 5.66 6.31 2.29
N ARG A 17 6.67 6.27 1.43
CA ARG A 17 7.24 7.46 0.76
C ARG A 17 6.57 7.76 -0.58
N GLU A 18 5.50 7.05 -0.92
CA GLU A 18 4.76 7.19 -2.19
C GLU A 18 5.63 6.98 -3.44
N GLN A 19 6.74 6.25 -3.29
CA GLN A 19 7.66 5.97 -4.40
C GLN A 19 7.18 4.82 -5.27
N VAL A 20 6.30 3.97 -4.73
CA VAL A 20 5.70 2.83 -5.41
C VAL A 20 4.23 2.70 -5.00
N SER A 21 3.40 2.18 -5.89
CA SER A 21 2.01 1.83 -5.57
C SER A 21 1.92 0.64 -4.61
N LEU A 22 0.74 0.42 -4.03
CA LEU A 22 0.47 -0.75 -3.18
C LEU A 22 0.81 -2.07 -3.91
N GLY A 23 0.36 -2.23 -5.15
CA GLY A 23 0.64 -3.43 -5.95
C GLY A 23 2.13 -3.63 -6.22
N ARG A 24 2.85 -2.55 -6.55
CA ARG A 24 4.30 -2.61 -6.75
C ARG A 24 5.06 -2.93 -5.45
N ALA A 25 4.59 -2.43 -4.31
CA ALA A 25 5.15 -2.79 -3.00
C ALA A 25 4.90 -4.27 -2.67
N ALA A 26 3.71 -4.79 -2.98
CA ALA A 26 3.38 -6.19 -2.82
C ALA A 26 4.34 -7.09 -3.65
N GLU A 27 4.53 -6.76 -4.94
CA GLU A 27 5.50 -7.44 -5.82
C GLU A 27 6.93 -7.43 -5.23
N ILE A 28 7.42 -6.28 -4.77
CA ILE A 28 8.77 -6.15 -4.17
C ILE A 28 8.90 -6.99 -2.90
N SER A 29 7.83 -7.10 -2.12
CA SER A 29 7.81 -7.91 -0.90
C SER A 29 7.64 -9.41 -1.13
N GLY A 30 7.35 -9.83 -2.37
CA GLY A 30 7.01 -11.21 -2.71
C GLY A 30 5.64 -11.66 -2.19
N LEU A 31 4.75 -10.70 -1.89
CA LEU A 31 3.40 -10.94 -1.39
C LEU A 31 2.36 -10.60 -2.47
N SER A 32 1.17 -11.19 -2.38
CA SER A 32 0.01 -10.66 -3.09
C SER A 32 -0.45 -9.33 -2.47
N SER A 33 -1.21 -8.52 -3.22
CA SER A 33 -1.73 -7.25 -2.70
C SER A 33 -2.56 -7.39 -1.41
N PRO A 34 -3.46 -8.39 -1.26
CA PRO A 34 -4.17 -8.62 0.00
C PRO A 34 -3.25 -8.99 1.17
N GLU A 35 -2.22 -9.81 0.93
CA GLU A 35 -1.24 -10.18 1.96
C GLU A 35 -0.40 -8.97 2.40
N PHE A 36 -0.01 -8.13 1.44
CA PHE A 36 0.71 -6.90 1.74
C PHE A 36 -0.16 -5.91 2.55
N LEU A 37 -1.44 -5.75 2.19
CA LEU A 37 -2.41 -4.98 2.99
C LEU A 37 -2.56 -5.51 4.41
N ASN A 38 -2.66 -6.84 4.56
CA ASN A 38 -2.73 -7.48 5.87
C ASN A 38 -1.46 -7.20 6.70
N GLU A 39 -0.29 -7.21 6.06
CA GLU A 39 0.98 -6.91 6.72
C GLU A 39 1.07 -5.44 7.17
N LEU A 40 0.57 -4.49 6.37
CA LEU A 40 0.41 -3.09 6.78
C LEU A 40 -0.49 -2.98 8.02
N GLY A 41 -1.64 -3.66 8.00
CA GLY A 41 -2.59 -3.71 9.12
C GLY A 41 -1.98 -4.28 10.40
N ARG A 42 -1.28 -5.43 10.30
CA ARG A 42 -0.58 -6.07 11.43
C ARG A 42 0.46 -5.15 12.07
N ARG A 43 1.11 -4.31 11.27
CA ARG A 43 2.12 -3.33 11.71
C ARG A 43 1.54 -1.96 12.06
N ARG A 44 0.21 -1.79 11.98
CA ARG A 44 -0.51 -0.52 12.20
C ARG A 44 0.01 0.62 11.32
N ILE A 45 0.35 0.30 10.08
CA ILE A 45 0.73 1.29 9.07
C ILE A 45 -0.55 1.69 8.34
N PRO A 46 -0.95 2.97 8.38
CA PRO A 46 -2.11 3.42 7.65
C PRO A 46 -1.87 3.25 6.15
N ILE A 47 -2.92 2.86 5.43
CA ILE A 47 -2.92 2.97 3.97
C ILE A 47 -2.93 4.45 3.61
N ASN A 48 -2.18 4.81 2.57
CA ASN A 48 -2.22 6.15 2.01
C ASN A 48 -3.55 6.30 1.26
N TYR A 49 -4.63 6.55 2.01
CA TYR A 49 -5.91 6.95 1.48
C TYR A 49 -6.01 8.46 1.69
N GLU A 50 -5.79 9.20 0.62
CA GLU A 50 -5.83 10.66 0.64
C GLU A 50 -7.18 11.18 0.16
N ALA A 51 -7.45 12.46 0.39
CA ALA A 51 -8.66 13.12 -0.09
C ALA A 51 -8.84 13.03 -1.63
N LYS A 52 -7.74 12.84 -2.37
CA LYS A 52 -7.76 12.60 -3.82
C LYS A 52 -8.38 11.24 -4.17
N ASP A 53 -8.10 10.21 -3.38
CA ASP A 53 -8.59 8.84 -3.59
C ASP A 53 -10.10 8.80 -3.31
N LEU A 54 -10.53 9.47 -2.23
CA LEU A 54 -11.95 9.68 -1.94
C LEU A 54 -12.69 10.41 -3.06
N ARG A 55 -12.03 11.39 -3.70
CA ARG A 55 -12.65 12.14 -4.79
C ARG A 55 -12.83 11.28 -6.04
N VAL A 56 -11.83 10.47 -6.39
CA VAL A 56 -11.92 9.50 -7.50
C VAL A 56 -13.04 8.49 -7.25
N ASP A 57 -13.20 8.01 -6.02
CA ASP A 57 -14.29 7.10 -5.66
C ASP A 57 -15.67 7.76 -5.84
N LEU A 58 -15.84 9.00 -5.37
CA LEU A 58 -17.09 9.76 -5.53
C LEU A 58 -17.41 10.04 -7.01
N ASP A 59 -16.41 10.41 -7.80
CA ASP A 59 -16.59 10.66 -9.24
C ASP A 59 -16.98 9.38 -9.98
N THR A 60 -16.40 8.23 -9.60
CA THR A 60 -16.77 6.91 -10.13
C THR A 60 -18.22 6.57 -9.80
N LEU A 61 -18.67 6.82 -8.57
CA LEU A 61 -20.07 6.59 -8.16
C LEU A 61 -21.05 7.51 -8.89
N ASN A 62 -20.69 8.79 -9.08
CA ASN A 62 -21.53 9.76 -9.77
C ASN A 62 -21.67 9.46 -11.27
N GLY A 63 -20.65 8.88 -11.90
CA GLY A 63 -20.71 8.46 -13.31
C GLY A 63 -21.55 7.22 -13.58
N LEU A 64 -22.03 6.54 -12.53
CA LEU A 64 -22.94 5.39 -12.62
C LEU A 64 -24.43 5.78 -12.46
N SER A 65 -24.72 7.07 -12.21
CA SER A 65 -26.07 7.67 -12.15
C SER A 65 -26.53 8.16 -13.52
#